data_AF-A0A832JBT8-F1
#
_entry.id   AF-A0A832JBT8-F1
#
_cell.length_a   1.000
_cell.length_b   1.000
_cell.length_c   1.000
_cell.angle_alpha   90.00
_cell.angle_beta   90.00
_cell.angle_gamma   90.00
#
_symmetry.space_group_name_H-M   'P 1'
#
loop_
_entity.id
_entity.type
_entity.pdbx_description
1 polymer ?
#
loop_
_entity_poly.entity_id
_entity_poly.type
_entity_poly.pdbx_seq_one_letter_code
_entity_poly.pdbx_strand_id
1 'polypeptide(L)'
;MRRKALWGAGMAFLLLVGCQGKKVAEVGKEVITQREFYEMLESMYGAEVLRGLILQKLVVQAAQQQGLVPSQGEVEVELQRLKQGFPSEDAYFRWLKQNGREETDLRRDLFISLALWKLQTKGLN
;
A
#
# COMPACT_ATOMS: atom_id res chain seq x y z
N MET A 1 -37.46 -56.43 26.76
CA MET A 1 -37.79 -55.65 27.97
C MET A 1 -36.62 -54.70 28.28
N ARG A 2 -36.90 -53.38 28.34
CA ARG A 2 -36.27 -52.30 29.16
C ARG A 2 -34.73 -52.23 29.25
N ARG A 3 -34.08 -51.33 28.47
CA ARG A 3 -33.62 -49.95 28.83
C ARG A 3 -32.54 -49.88 29.92
N LYS A 4 -31.35 -49.34 29.59
CA LYS A 4 -30.78 -48.06 30.10
C LYS A 4 -29.70 -47.51 29.15
N ALA A 5 -29.73 -46.19 28.94
CA ALA A 5 -28.81 -45.37 28.15
C ALA A 5 -27.72 -44.74 29.04
N LEU A 6 -26.65 -44.20 28.45
CA LEU A 6 -25.81 -43.03 28.86
C LEU A 6 -24.42 -43.18 28.19
N TRP A 7 -24.18 -42.48 27.07
CA TRP A 7 -23.46 -41.19 26.97
C TRP A 7 -21.94 -41.32 27.18
N GLY A 8 -21.21 -41.19 26.08
CA GLY A 8 -19.75 -41.05 26.04
C GLY A 8 -19.35 -40.43 24.70
N ALA A 9 -19.69 -39.16 24.53
CA ALA A 9 -19.20 -38.32 23.44
C ALA A 9 -17.68 -38.17 23.61
N GLY A 10 -16.91 -39.08 22.99
CA GLY A 10 -15.46 -39.04 22.95
C GLY A 10 -14.96 -38.32 21.71
N MET A 11 -15.15 -37.00 21.72
CA MET A 11 -14.32 -35.99 21.04
C MET A 11 -13.68 -36.43 19.71
N ALA A 12 -14.36 -36.14 18.60
CA ALA A 12 -13.66 -35.86 17.35
C ALA A 12 -12.72 -34.67 17.62
N PHE A 13 -11.46 -34.97 17.92
CA PHE A 13 -10.39 -33.99 17.91
C PHE A 13 -10.11 -33.68 16.44
N LEU A 14 -11.02 -32.92 15.83
CA LEU A 14 -10.70 -32.15 14.64
C LEU A 14 -9.54 -31.27 15.06
N LEU A 15 -8.34 -31.66 14.66
CA LEU A 15 -7.19 -30.78 14.59
C LEU A 15 -7.57 -29.63 13.65
N LEU A 16 -8.27 -28.63 14.17
CA LEU A 16 -8.21 -27.27 13.69
C LEU A 16 -6.78 -26.81 13.99
N VAL A 17 -5.82 -27.30 13.21
CA VAL A 17 -4.59 -26.57 12.93
C VAL A 17 -5.06 -25.35 12.16
N GLY A 18 -5.63 -24.39 12.90
CA GLY A 18 -5.85 -23.06 12.39
C GLY A 18 -4.49 -22.55 11.97
N CYS A 19 -4.35 -22.16 10.71
CA CYS A 19 -3.23 -21.37 10.26
C CYS A 19 -3.05 -20.21 11.24
N GLN A 20 -2.13 -20.36 12.21
CA GLN A 20 -1.65 -19.21 12.97
C GLN A 20 -0.82 -18.42 11.96
N GLY A 21 -1.47 -17.43 11.34
CA GLY A 21 -0.85 -16.54 10.37
C GLY A 21 0.43 -15.93 10.95
N LYS A 22 1.33 -15.48 10.08
CA LYS A 22 2.63 -14.91 10.46
C LYS A 22 2.48 -13.93 11.63
N LYS A 23 3.19 -14.19 12.74
CA LYS A 23 3.24 -13.29 13.90
C LYS A 23 3.91 -11.96 13.51
N VAL A 24 3.29 -10.84 13.88
CA VAL A 24 3.87 -9.49 13.68
C VAL A 24 4.31 -8.84 14.99
N ALA A 25 3.64 -9.14 16.11
CA ALA A 25 3.99 -8.65 17.43
C ALA A 25 3.43 -9.56 18.54
N GLU A 26 3.83 -9.33 19.80
CA GLU A 26 3.27 -9.96 20.99
C GLU A 26 3.16 -8.94 22.13
N VAL A 27 2.06 -9.02 22.87
CA VAL A 27 1.79 -8.23 24.09
C VAL A 27 1.52 -9.21 25.23
N GLY A 28 2.53 -9.45 26.07
CA GLY A 28 2.45 -10.45 27.13
C GLY A 28 2.33 -11.87 26.57
N LYS A 29 1.11 -12.43 26.55
CA LYS A 29 0.80 -13.76 25.96
C LYS A 29 -0.09 -13.67 24.71
N GLU A 30 -0.52 -12.47 24.34
CA GLU A 30 -1.38 -12.25 23.18
C GLU A 30 -0.51 -11.99 21.95
N VAL A 31 -0.77 -12.73 20.87
CA VAL A 31 -0.03 -12.60 19.60
C VAL A 31 -0.88 -11.81 18.63
N ILE A 32 -0.32 -10.72 18.10
CA ILE A 32 -0.92 -10.01 16.98
C ILE A 32 -0.49 -10.71 15.70
N THR A 33 -1.46 -11.18 14.93
CA THR A 33 -1.21 -11.88 13.67
C THR A 33 -1.14 -10.90 12.50
N GLN A 34 -0.42 -11.25 11.44
CA GLN A 34 -0.36 -10.45 10.21
C GLN A 34 -1.75 -10.25 9.59
N ARG A 35 -2.62 -11.25 9.69
CA ARG A 35 -4.00 -11.17 9.20
C ARG A 35 -4.78 -10.10 9.95
N GLU A 36 -4.79 -10.16 11.29
CA GLU A 36 -5.45 -9.17 12.13
C GLU A 36 -4.93 -7.75 11.85
N PHE A 37 -3.61 -7.61 11.74
CA PHE A 37 -2.99 -6.34 11.39
C PHE A 37 -3.46 -5.81 10.02
N TYR A 38 -3.50 -6.65 8.98
CA TYR A 38 -3.97 -6.24 7.66
C TYR A 38 -5.47 -5.98 7.60
N GLU A 39 -6.30 -6.77 8.29
CA GLU A 39 -7.75 -6.54 8.39
C GLU A 39 -8.03 -5.18 9.07
N MET A 40 -7.27 -4.83 10.11
CA MET A 40 -7.36 -3.51 10.73
C MET A 40 -6.94 -2.38 9.79
N LEU A 41 -5.83 -2.53 9.05
CA LEU A 41 -5.42 -1.52 8.05
C LEU A 41 -6.45 -1.37 6.92
N GLU A 42 -7.00 -2.47 6.43
CA GLU A 42 -8.01 -2.47 5.38
C GLU A 42 -9.31 -1.81 5.85
N SER A 43 -9.76 -2.13 7.08
CA SER A 43 -10.96 -1.50 7.64
C SER A 43 -10.80 0.01 7.85
N MET A 44 -9.60 0.47 8.25
CA MET A 44 -9.34 1.89 8.50
C MET A 44 -9.09 2.69 7.20
N TYR A 45 -8.29 2.16 6.27
CA TYR A 45 -7.76 2.91 5.12
C TYR A 45 -7.98 2.23 3.77
N GLY A 46 -8.42 0.97 3.74
CA GLY A 46 -8.46 0.15 2.53
C GLY A 46 -9.29 0.76 1.41
N ALA A 47 -10.45 1.36 1.72
CA ALA A 47 -11.29 2.00 0.71
C ALA A 47 -10.62 3.22 0.05
N GLU A 48 -9.91 4.04 0.82
CA GLU A 48 -9.18 5.20 0.29
C GLU A 48 -7.95 4.77 -0.51
N VAL A 49 -7.17 3.84 0.04
CA VAL A 49 -6.01 3.26 -0.64
C VAL A 49 -6.41 2.62 -1.97
N LEU A 50 -7.50 1.85 -1.99
CA LEU A 50 -8.01 1.22 -3.21
C LEU A 50 -8.42 2.25 -4.25
N ARG A 51 -9.15 3.30 -3.86
CA ARG A 51 -9.52 4.40 -4.78
C ARG A 51 -8.29 5.09 -5.35
N GLY A 52 -7.29 5.39 -4.52
CA GLY A 52 -6.02 5.97 -4.96
C GLY A 52 -5.29 5.08 -5.97
N LEU A 53 -5.20 3.78 -5.69
CA LEU A 53 -4.58 2.81 -6.61
C LEU A 53 -5.31 2.71 -7.95
N ILE A 54 -6.66 2.72 -7.93
CA ILE A 54 -7.47 2.73 -9.16
C ILE A 54 -7.16 3.99 -9.97
N LEU A 55 -7.19 5.16 -9.34
CA LEU A 55 -6.92 6.42 -10.04
C LEU A 55 -5.53 6.44 -10.66
N GLN A 56 -4.49 6.04 -9.91
CA GLN A 56 -3.13 5.94 -10.42
C GLN A 56 -3.05 5.03 -11.65
N LYS A 57 -3.68 3.84 -11.60
CA LYS A 57 -3.70 2.91 -12.73
C LYS A 57 -4.41 3.51 -13.96
N LEU A 58 -5.54 4.20 -13.76
CA LEU A 58 -6.28 4.85 -14.84
C LEU A 58 -5.45 5.95 -15.52
N VAL A 59 -4.76 6.78 -14.74
CA VAL A 59 -3.87 7.83 -15.28
C VAL A 59 -2.77 7.23 -16.13
N VAL A 60 -2.08 6.20 -15.64
CA VAL A 60 -1.01 5.53 -16.39
C VAL A 60 -1.52 4.91 -17.67
N GLN A 61 -2.66 4.21 -17.62
CA GLN A 61 -3.28 3.59 -18.79
C GLN A 61 -3.69 4.64 -19.83
N ALA A 62 -4.32 5.73 -19.41
CA ALA A 62 -4.72 6.81 -20.30
C ALA A 62 -3.51 7.49 -20.95
N ALA A 63 -2.44 7.74 -20.20
CA ALA A 63 -1.21 8.31 -20.73
C ALA A 63 -0.54 7.35 -21.74
N GLN A 64 -0.49 6.05 -21.46
CA GLN A 64 0.00 5.04 -22.39
C GLN A 64 -0.79 5.00 -23.70
N GLN A 65 -2.11 4.94 -23.62
CA GLN A 65 -3.00 4.91 -24.79
C GLN A 65 -2.83 6.13 -25.70
N GLN A 66 -2.44 7.27 -25.14
CA GLN A 66 -2.30 8.53 -25.86
C GLN A 66 -0.86 8.88 -26.19
N GLY A 67 0.12 8.02 -25.86
CA GLY A 67 1.54 8.30 -26.09
C GLY A 67 2.11 9.43 -25.24
N LEU A 68 1.49 9.71 -24.08
CA LEU A 68 1.82 10.81 -23.17
C LEU A 68 2.56 10.35 -21.91
N VAL A 69 3.19 9.18 -21.94
CA VAL A 69 3.95 8.64 -20.80
C VAL A 69 5.17 9.54 -20.53
N PRO A 70 5.39 10.01 -19.28
CA PRO A 70 6.58 10.76 -18.93
C PRO A 70 7.85 9.93 -19.12
N SER A 71 8.90 10.55 -19.63
CA SER A 71 10.24 9.98 -19.67
C SER A 71 10.92 10.05 -18.30
N GLN A 72 11.97 9.24 -18.11
CA GLN A 72 12.78 9.31 -16.88
C GLN A 72 13.44 10.68 -16.71
N GLY A 73 13.84 11.33 -17.81
CA GLY A 73 14.43 12.67 -17.78
C GLY A 73 13.45 13.73 -17.26
N GLU A 74 12.17 13.66 -17.65
CA GLU A 74 11.14 14.57 -17.14
C GLU A 74 10.91 14.37 -15.63
N VAL A 75 10.89 13.12 -15.17
CA VAL A 75 10.78 12.82 -13.72
C VAL A 75 11.99 13.35 -12.96
N GLU A 76 13.20 13.23 -13.52
CA GLU A 76 14.41 13.76 -12.90
C GLU A 76 14.38 15.28 -12.80
N VAL A 77 13.94 15.98 -13.85
CA VAL A 77 13.79 17.44 -13.84
C VAL A 77 12.84 17.88 -12.72
N GLU A 78 11.68 17.24 -12.58
CA GLU A 78 10.74 17.57 -11.51
C GLU A 78 11.25 17.20 -10.12
N LEU A 79 12.02 16.11 -10.00
CA LEU A 79 12.67 15.77 -8.74
C LEU A 79 13.70 16.83 -8.33
N GLN A 80 14.54 17.29 -9.26
CA GLN A 80 15.50 18.35 -8.99
C GLN A 80 14.78 19.65 -8.63
N ARG A 81 13.67 19.97 -9.29
CA ARG A 81 12.81 21.11 -8.94
C ARG A 81 12.24 21.00 -7.53
N LEU A 82 11.81 19.81 -7.13
CA LEU A 82 11.35 19.54 -5.77
C LEU A 82 12.49 19.74 -4.75
N LYS A 83 13.70 19.25 -5.06
CA LYS A 83 14.89 19.40 -4.19
C LYS A 83 15.32 20.86 -4.02
N GLN A 84 15.10 21.73 -5.01
CA GLN A 84 15.37 23.17 -4.91
C GLN A 84 14.52 23.87 -3.82
N GLY A 85 13.39 23.28 -3.42
CA GLY A 85 12.58 23.77 -2.30
C GLY A 85 13.21 23.53 -0.93
N PHE A 86 14.31 22.76 -0.86
CA PHE A 86 15.00 22.45 0.38
C PHE A 86 16.26 23.30 0.55
N PRO A 87 16.59 23.70 1.80
CA PRO A 87 17.81 24.47 2.06
C PRO A 87 19.11 23.73 1.72
N SER A 88 19.10 22.40 1.74
CA SER A 88 20.22 21.55 1.36
C SER A 88 19.76 20.13 1.03
N GLU A 89 20.64 19.36 0.38
CA GLU A 89 20.41 17.94 0.10
C GLU A 89 20.26 17.10 1.37
N ASP A 90 21.03 17.40 2.42
CA ASP A 90 20.87 16.76 3.73
C ASP A 90 19.50 17.06 4.35
N ALA A 91 18.97 18.28 4.18
CA ALA A 91 17.65 18.64 4.68
C ALA A 91 16.55 17.82 3.97
N TYR A 92 16.70 17.60 2.66
CA TYR A 92 15.81 16.75 1.87
C TYR A 92 15.85 15.28 2.34
N PHE A 93 17.04 14.69 2.52
CA PHE A 93 17.15 13.30 3.01
C PHE A 93 16.65 13.12 4.44
N ARG A 94 16.84 14.12 5.31
CA ARG A 94 16.23 14.11 6.64
C ARG A 94 14.71 14.13 6.56
N TRP A 95 14.14 14.95 5.69
CA TRP A 95 12.69 15.01 5.48
C TRP A 95 12.14 13.67 4.97
N LEU A 96 12.81 13.02 4.01
CA LEU A 96 12.44 11.67 3.54
C LEU A 96 12.36 10.67 4.70
N LYS A 97 13.43 10.59 5.50
CA LYS A 97 13.53 9.67 6.63
C LYS A 97 12.45 9.92 7.68
N GLN A 98 12.17 11.19 8.01
CA GLN A 98 11.15 11.56 8.98
C GLN A 98 9.73 11.16 8.53
N ASN A 99 9.49 11.13 7.21
CA ASN A 99 8.20 10.75 6.64
C ASN A 99 8.13 9.27 6.25
N GLY A 100 9.15 8.47 6.60
CA GLY A 100 9.22 7.04 6.25
C GLY A 100 9.15 6.78 4.75
N ARG A 101 9.74 7.69 3.96
CA ARG A 101 9.68 7.67 2.49
C ARG A 101 11.06 7.40 1.90
N GLU A 102 11.06 6.64 0.81
CA GLU A 102 12.23 6.50 -0.06
C GLU A 102 12.10 7.47 -1.25
N GLU A 103 13.23 7.90 -1.83
CA GLU A 103 13.19 8.75 -3.04
C GLU A 103 12.49 8.04 -4.22
N THR A 104 12.57 6.71 -4.27
CA THR A 104 11.88 5.91 -5.29
C THR A 104 10.36 6.05 -5.25
N ASP A 105 9.78 6.29 -4.07
CA ASP A 105 8.35 6.57 -3.94
C ASP A 105 8.01 7.96 -4.48
N LEU A 106 8.83 8.98 -4.19
CA LEU A 106 8.65 10.31 -4.79
C LEU A 106 8.74 10.29 -6.31
N ARG A 107 9.70 9.55 -6.86
CA ARG A 107 9.84 9.40 -8.32
C ARG A 107 8.58 8.80 -8.94
N ARG A 108 7.94 7.85 -8.25
CA ARG A 108 6.65 7.28 -8.67
C ARG A 108 5.54 8.33 -8.63
N ASP A 109 5.44 9.11 -7.56
CA ASP A 109 4.41 10.16 -7.42
C ASP A 109 4.56 11.27 -8.47
N LEU A 110 5.81 11.69 -8.74
CA LEU A 110 6.12 12.65 -9.79
C LEU A 110 5.78 12.12 -11.18
N PHE A 111 6.06 10.84 -11.45
CA PHE A 111 5.68 10.19 -12.70
C PHE A 111 4.17 10.21 -12.91
N ILE A 112 3.37 9.84 -11.90
CA ILE A 112 1.90 9.88 -12.00
C ILE A 112 1.41 11.32 -12.19
N SER A 113 1.96 12.27 -11.43
CA SER A 113 1.57 13.68 -11.50
C SER A 113 1.87 14.30 -12.87
N LEU A 114 3.04 14.00 -13.45
CA LEU A 114 3.41 14.41 -14.80
C LEU A 114 2.51 13.78 -15.86
N ALA A 115 2.19 12.49 -15.72
CA ALA A 115 1.28 11.81 -16.64
C ALA A 115 -0.11 12.47 -16.62
N LEU A 116 -0.62 12.77 -15.42
CA LEU A 116 -1.89 13.48 -15.26
C LEU A 116 -1.84 14.89 -15.86
N TRP A 117 -0.79 15.65 -15.61
CA TRP A 117 -0.61 17.00 -16.16
C TRP A 117 -0.58 17.00 -17.69
N LYS A 118 0.15 16.06 -18.32
CA LYS A 118 0.17 15.90 -19.78
C LYS A 118 -1.22 15.57 -20.34
N LEU A 119 -1.99 14.73 -19.65
CA LEU A 119 -3.36 14.41 -20.03
C LEU A 119 -4.29 15.64 -19.94
N GLN A 120 -4.15 16.45 -18.88
CA GLN A 120 -4.98 17.64 -18.64
C GLN A 120 -4.66 18.80 -19.59
N THR A 121 -3.39 18.95 -19.98
CA THR A 121 -2.93 20.03 -20.87
C THR A 121 -2.92 19.63 -22.34
N LYS A 122 -3.36 18.42 -22.67
CA LYS A 122 -3.48 17.96 -24.05
C LYS A 122 -4.36 18.92 -24.85
N GLY A 123 -3.79 19.52 -25.89
CA GLY A 123 -4.48 20.50 -26.76
C GLY A 123 -4.31 21.97 -26.35
N LEU A 124 -3.58 22.25 -25.27
CA LEU A 124 -3.16 23.61 -24.88
C LEU A 124 -1.68 23.87 -25.21
N ASN A 125 -0.94 22.83 -25.62
CA ASN A 125 0.50 22.82 -25.87
C ASN A 125 0.77 22.62 -27.36
#